data_AF-A0A093DQ75-F1
#
_entry.id   AF-A0A093DQ75-F1
#
_cell.length_a   1.000
_cell.length_b   1.000
_cell.length_c   1.000
_cell.angle_alpha   90.00
_cell.angle_beta   90.00
_cell.angle_gamma   90.00
#
_symmetry.space_group_name_H-M   'P 1'
#
loop_
_entity.id
_entity.type
_entity.pdbx_description
1 polymer ?
#
loop_
_entity_poly.entity_id
_entity_poly.type
_entity_poly.pdbx_seq_one_letter_code
_entity_poly.pdbx_strand_id
1 'polypeptide(L)'
;IVHPIKVDESGSFLSYELSHRALHRRSPSSRSKFFAFYELRYQGEPLRFNLSLNNHLLAPGFVSERRYGGIANAKIKSHAYNSCHMIGEVRSQAPRGGLAALSTCDGLKGVFRLMDEDYFIEPVSDGVREAGAAQPHRIYKRQAPEHGAEQGQGPAAPQETCGVRGTV
;
A
#
# COMPACT_ATOMS: atom_id res chain seq x y z
N ILE A 1 -15.58 11.83 3.34
CA ILE A 1 -15.46 10.88 2.22
C ILE A 1 -14.74 11.57 1.08
N VAL A 2 -13.85 10.87 0.39
CA VAL A 2 -13.11 11.37 -0.78
C VAL A 2 -13.26 10.40 -1.94
N HIS A 3 -13.01 10.89 -3.15
CA HIS A 3 -13.15 10.12 -4.39
C HIS A 3 -11.86 10.23 -5.19
N PRO A 4 -10.89 9.34 -4.96
CA PRO A 4 -9.66 9.34 -5.71
C PRO A 4 -9.91 8.93 -7.18
N ILE A 5 -9.11 9.53 -8.06
CA ILE A 5 -9.11 9.27 -9.49
C ILE A 5 -7.69 8.95 -9.95
N LYS A 6 -7.56 8.12 -10.99
CA LYS A 6 -6.29 7.90 -11.66
C LYS A 6 -6.06 9.00 -12.68
N VAL A 7 -4.86 9.58 -12.64
CA VAL A 7 -4.43 10.66 -13.55
C VAL A 7 -3.11 10.30 -14.21
N ASP A 8 -2.72 11.06 -15.22
CA ASP A 8 -1.39 10.97 -15.82
C ASP A 8 -0.36 11.86 -15.09
N GLU A 9 0.85 11.96 -15.64
CA GLU A 9 1.93 12.81 -15.11
C GLU A 9 1.64 14.31 -15.25
N SER A 10 0.69 14.72 -16.08
CA SER A 10 0.22 16.12 -16.17
C SER A 10 -0.89 16.44 -15.16
N GLY A 11 -1.59 15.42 -14.66
CA GLY A 11 -2.80 15.56 -13.83
C GLY A 11 -4.10 15.39 -14.62
N SER A 12 -4.02 15.01 -15.89
CA SER A 12 -5.19 14.75 -16.72
C SER A 12 -5.87 13.44 -16.30
N PHE A 13 -7.20 13.45 -16.23
CA PHE A 13 -7.99 12.29 -15.86
C PHE A 13 -7.74 11.09 -16.79
N LEU A 14 -7.52 9.91 -16.20
CA LEU A 14 -7.40 8.64 -16.92
C LEU A 14 -8.57 7.71 -16.65
N SER A 15 -8.91 7.47 -15.38
CA SER A 15 -9.95 6.49 -15.00
C SER A 15 -10.37 6.60 -13.54
N TYR A 16 -11.58 6.11 -13.24
CA TYR A 16 -12.03 5.83 -11.87
C TYR A 16 -11.53 4.49 -11.33
N GLU A 17 -10.95 3.63 -12.18
CA GLU A 17 -10.35 2.38 -11.74
C GLU A 17 -8.97 2.63 -11.12
N LEU A 18 -8.90 2.44 -9.80
CA LEU A 18 -7.69 2.66 -9.00
C LEU A 18 -6.73 1.46 -9.01
N SER A 19 -7.16 0.34 -9.59
CA SER A 19 -6.33 -0.85 -9.65
C SER A 19 -5.14 -0.61 -10.57
N HIS A 20 -3.92 -0.79 -10.06
CA HIS A 20 -2.73 -0.77 -10.90
C HIS A 20 -2.38 -2.20 -11.26
N ARG A 21 -2.92 -2.71 -12.37
CA ARG A 21 -2.44 -3.98 -12.92
C ARG A 21 -1.21 -3.70 -13.77
N ALA A 22 -0.03 -4.02 -13.25
CA ALA A 22 1.16 -4.20 -14.08
C ALA A 22 0.96 -5.42 -15.00
N LEU A 23 0.13 -5.26 -16.04
CA LEU A 23 -0.09 -6.31 -17.02
C LEU A 23 1.22 -6.56 -17.76
N HIS A 24 1.71 -7.80 -17.67
CA HIS A 24 2.89 -8.27 -18.38
C HIS A 24 2.58 -8.44 -19.88
N ARG A 25 2.28 -7.34 -20.58
CA ARG A 25 2.08 -7.34 -22.04
C ARG A 25 3.41 -7.03 -22.73
N ARG A 26 3.75 -7.86 -23.73
CA ARG A 26 4.92 -7.80 -24.64
C ARG A 26 4.90 -6.55 -25.53
N SER A 27 4.87 -5.36 -24.95
CA SER A 27 4.92 -4.10 -25.68
C SER A 27 6.14 -3.27 -25.22
N PRO A 28 6.94 -2.72 -26.15
CA PRO A 28 8.19 -2.03 -25.83
C PRO A 28 8.03 -0.65 -25.17
N SER A 29 6.81 -0.13 -25.01
CA SER A 29 6.53 1.18 -24.39
C SER A 29 6.20 1.07 -22.89
N SER A 30 7.13 0.61 -22.07
CA SER A 30 6.82 0.13 -20.69
C SER A 30 7.30 1.02 -19.53
N ARG A 31 7.61 2.30 -19.74
CA ARG A 31 7.98 3.20 -18.61
C ARG A 31 6.80 3.48 -17.66
N SER A 32 5.55 3.46 -18.14
CA SER A 32 4.35 3.73 -17.31
C SER A 32 3.87 2.54 -16.46
N LYS A 33 4.52 1.36 -16.53
CA LYS A 33 4.10 0.21 -15.71
C LYS A 33 4.50 0.34 -14.25
N PHE A 34 5.55 1.11 -13.96
CA PHE A 34 6.07 1.27 -12.61
C PHE A 34 5.48 2.46 -11.87
N PHE A 35 5.12 3.52 -12.59
CA PHE A 35 4.59 4.75 -12.02
C PHE A 35 3.06 4.81 -12.13
N ALA A 36 2.41 5.35 -11.11
CA ALA A 36 0.99 5.67 -11.14
C ALA A 36 0.76 6.99 -10.41
N PHE A 37 -0.13 7.80 -10.97
CA PHE A 37 -0.52 9.08 -10.39
C PHE A 37 -1.99 9.03 -10.00
N TYR A 38 -2.29 9.54 -8.81
CA TYR A 38 -3.65 9.64 -8.31
C TYR A 38 -3.90 11.04 -7.78
N GLU A 39 -5.15 11.48 -7.88
CA GLU A 39 -5.60 12.75 -7.33
C GLU A 39 -6.88 12.56 -6.51
N LEU A 40 -6.99 13.30 -5.42
CA LEU A 40 -8.22 13.41 -4.63
C LEU A 40 -8.28 14.78 -3.97
N ARG A 41 -9.47 15.18 -3.50
CA ARG A 41 -9.63 16.39 -2.69
C ARG A 41 -9.90 16.04 -1.24
N TYR A 42 -9.06 16.52 -0.33
CA TYR A 42 -9.21 16.35 1.11
C TYR A 42 -9.32 17.72 1.78
N GLN A 43 -10.40 17.95 2.54
CA GLN A 43 -10.67 19.24 3.19
C GLN A 43 -10.66 20.45 2.22
N GLY A 44 -11.07 20.25 0.97
CA GLY A 44 -11.06 21.28 -0.08
C GLY A 44 -9.77 21.35 -0.90
N GLU A 45 -8.67 20.85 -0.34
CA GLU A 45 -7.33 20.87 -0.94
C GLU A 45 -7.10 19.69 -1.89
N PRO A 46 -6.59 19.92 -3.11
CA PRO A 46 -6.17 18.85 -4.00
C PRO A 46 -4.88 18.19 -3.48
N LEU A 47 -4.92 16.88 -3.36
CA LEU A 47 -3.77 16.04 -3.03
C LEU A 47 -3.40 15.20 -4.23
N ARG A 48 -2.13 15.25 -4.62
CA ARG A 48 -1.59 14.50 -5.74
C ARG A 48 -0.57 13.48 -5.28
N PHE A 49 -0.83 12.22 -5.58
CA PHE A 49 0.04 11.10 -5.25
C PHE A 49 0.87 10.72 -6.47
N ASN A 50 2.19 10.73 -6.33
CA ASN A 50 3.14 10.20 -7.31
C ASN A 50 3.76 8.94 -6.73
N LEU A 51 3.32 7.78 -7.25
CA LEU A 51 3.63 6.48 -6.67
C LEU A 51 4.40 5.63 -7.67
N SER A 52 5.28 4.79 -7.14
CA SER A 52 5.94 3.73 -7.88
C SER A 52 5.75 2.38 -7.21
N LEU A 53 5.77 1.29 -7.98
CA LEU A 53 5.69 -0.06 -7.43
C LEU A 53 6.85 -0.33 -6.46
N ASN A 54 6.52 -0.86 -5.27
CA ASN A 54 7.51 -1.24 -4.28
C ASN A 54 8.12 -2.61 -4.62
N ASN A 55 9.19 -2.62 -5.42
CA ASN A 55 9.90 -3.84 -5.76
C ASN A 55 10.70 -4.44 -4.58
N HIS A 56 10.80 -3.74 -3.46
CA HIS A 56 11.52 -4.15 -2.25
C HIS A 56 10.58 -4.45 -1.08
N LEU A 57 9.30 -4.72 -1.36
CA LEU A 57 8.33 -5.07 -0.32
C LEU A 57 8.71 -6.36 0.42
N LEU A 58 9.30 -7.32 -0.29
CA LEU A 58 9.71 -8.61 0.24
C LEU A 58 11.21 -8.81 0.03
N ALA A 59 11.84 -9.50 0.97
CA ALA A 59 13.25 -9.85 0.86
C ALA A 59 13.51 -10.74 -0.37
N PRO A 60 14.69 -10.62 -1.02
CA PRO A 60 15.10 -11.55 -2.06
C PRO A 60 14.99 -13.00 -1.57
N GLY A 61 14.40 -13.88 -2.39
CA GLY A 61 14.23 -15.30 -2.05
C GLY A 61 13.05 -15.60 -1.12
N PHE A 62 12.19 -14.61 -0.82
CA PHE A 62 10.98 -14.85 -0.03
C PHE A 62 10.09 -15.94 -0.67
N VAL A 63 9.69 -16.91 0.15
CA VAL A 63 8.75 -17.98 -0.21
C VAL A 63 7.61 -18.03 0.79
N SER A 64 6.43 -18.40 0.31
CA SER A 64 5.25 -18.63 1.15
C SER A 64 4.98 -20.12 1.28
N GLU A 65 4.79 -20.61 2.50
CA GLU A 65 4.36 -21.98 2.77
C GLU A 65 2.92 -21.96 3.27
N ARG A 66 2.04 -22.73 2.62
CA ARG A 66 0.66 -22.95 3.08
C ARG A 66 0.48 -24.41 3.46
N ARG A 67 0.07 -24.66 4.70
CA ARG A 67 -0.22 -26.01 5.22
C ARG A 67 -1.72 -26.18 5.42
N TYR A 68 -2.22 -27.35 5.02
CA TYR A 68 -3.55 -27.83 5.39
C TYR A 68 -3.38 -29.20 6.06
N GLY A 69 -3.34 -29.20 7.40
CA GLY A 69 -2.96 -30.35 8.19
C GLY A 69 -1.44 -30.44 8.42
N GLY A 70 -0.89 -31.65 8.37
CA GLY A 70 0.53 -31.94 8.63
C GLY A 70 1.49 -31.54 7.50
N ILE A 71 2.79 -31.84 7.71
CA ILE A 71 3.91 -31.43 6.82
C ILE A 71 3.75 -31.99 5.40
N ALA A 72 3.15 -33.19 5.25
CA ALA A 72 2.95 -33.84 3.95
C ALA A 72 2.13 -33.00 2.95
N ASN A 73 1.29 -32.07 3.43
CA ASN A 73 0.43 -31.23 2.59
C ASN A 73 0.93 -29.77 2.48
N ALA A 74 2.20 -29.52 2.83
CA ALA A 74 2.80 -28.21 2.69
C ALA A 74 2.95 -27.82 1.21
N LYS A 75 2.42 -26.65 0.83
CA LYS A 75 2.61 -26.05 -0.49
C LYS A 75 3.50 -24.84 -0.36
N ILE A 76 4.71 -24.94 -0.89
CA ILE A 76 5.65 -23.83 -1.01
C ILE A 76 5.39 -23.14 -2.35
N LYS A 77 5.18 -21.83 -2.32
CA LYS A 77 5.07 -20.98 -3.51
C LYS A 77 6.08 -19.87 -3.42
N SER A 78 6.88 -19.71 -4.46
CA SER A 78 7.59 -18.45 -4.69
C SER A 78 6.56 -17.34 -4.84
N HIS A 79 6.79 -16.22 -4.17
CA HIS A 79 5.85 -15.12 -4.20
C HIS A 79 5.80 -14.50 -5.60
N ALA A 80 4.59 -14.32 -6.14
CA ALA A 80 4.38 -13.64 -7.41
C ALA A 80 4.81 -12.17 -7.30
N TYR A 81 5.35 -11.58 -8.37
CA TYR A 81 5.80 -10.19 -8.37
C TYR A 81 4.78 -9.23 -7.72
N ASN A 82 5.26 -8.31 -6.87
CA ASN A 82 4.41 -7.25 -6.32
C ASN A 82 3.83 -6.42 -7.46
N SER A 83 2.51 -6.49 -7.64
CA SER A 83 1.82 -5.82 -8.73
C SER A 83 1.04 -4.57 -8.30
N CYS A 84 0.83 -4.35 -7.00
CA CYS A 84 -0.12 -3.33 -6.54
C CYS A 84 0.28 -2.58 -5.25
N HIS A 85 1.34 -2.98 -4.53
CA HIS A 85 1.83 -2.18 -3.40
C HIS A 85 2.85 -1.15 -3.89
N MET A 86 2.63 0.09 -3.52
CA MET A 86 3.31 1.26 -4.06
C MET A 86 3.86 2.14 -2.94
N ILE A 87 4.93 2.86 -3.26
CA ILE A 87 5.56 3.86 -2.40
C ILE A 87 5.82 5.13 -3.22
N GLY A 88 5.88 6.29 -2.57
CA GLY A 88 6.20 7.53 -3.24
C GLY A 88 5.86 8.76 -2.40
N GLU A 89 5.36 9.79 -3.06
CA GLU A 89 5.10 11.10 -2.46
C GLU A 89 3.66 11.53 -2.63
N VAL A 90 3.17 12.30 -1.65
CA VAL A 90 1.94 13.09 -1.73
C VAL A 90 2.31 14.57 -1.76
N ARG A 91 1.80 15.29 -2.75
CA ARG A 91 1.94 16.73 -2.90
C ARG A 91 0.63 17.40 -2.54
N SER A 92 0.74 18.49 -1.78
CA SER A 92 -0.36 19.40 -1.43
C SER A 92 0.08 20.83 -1.77
N GLN A 93 -0.71 21.83 -1.37
CA GLN A 93 -0.29 23.23 -1.47
C GLN A 93 0.88 23.60 -0.53
N ALA A 94 1.25 22.72 0.40
CA ALA A 94 2.41 22.90 1.25
C ALA A 94 3.72 22.89 0.44
N PRO A 95 4.74 23.67 0.85
CA PRO A 95 6.04 23.71 0.17
C PRO A 95 6.79 22.37 0.16
N ARG A 96 6.51 21.49 1.14
CA ARG A 96 7.13 20.17 1.27
C ARG A 96 6.09 19.08 1.00
N GLY A 97 6.44 18.13 0.14
CA GLY A 97 5.66 16.91 -0.04
C GLY A 97 5.82 15.97 1.15
N GLY A 98 4.86 15.06 1.32
CA GLY A 98 4.92 13.98 2.30
C GLY A 98 5.18 12.63 1.65
N LEU A 99 5.57 11.64 2.44
CA LEU A 99 5.74 10.26 1.96
C LEU A 99 4.39 9.54 1.93
N ALA A 100 4.25 8.58 1.02
CA ALA A 100 3.07 7.72 0.90
C ALA A 100 3.46 6.26 0.67
N ALA A 101 2.73 5.35 1.30
CA ALA A 101 2.82 3.91 1.10
C ALA A 101 1.40 3.34 0.98
N LEU A 102 1.02 2.97 -0.25
CA LEU A 102 -0.36 2.65 -0.62
C LEU A 102 -0.43 1.33 -1.39
N SER A 103 -1.44 0.51 -1.07
CA SER A 103 -1.90 -0.61 -1.87
C SER A 103 -2.97 -0.13 -2.85
N THR A 104 -2.94 -0.68 -4.06
CA THR A 104 -3.92 -0.46 -5.13
C THR A 104 -4.70 -1.73 -5.47
N CYS A 105 -4.54 -2.80 -4.67
CA CYS A 105 -5.07 -4.12 -5.02
C CYS A 105 -6.61 -4.16 -5.00
N ASP A 106 -7.24 -3.36 -4.14
CA ASP A 106 -8.69 -3.17 -4.05
C ASP A 106 -9.02 -1.72 -3.65
N GLY A 107 -8.72 -0.77 -4.55
CA GLY A 107 -8.75 0.66 -4.24
C GLY A 107 -7.48 1.15 -3.52
N LEU A 108 -7.45 2.44 -3.16
CA LEU A 108 -6.31 3.04 -2.48
C LEU A 108 -6.39 2.76 -0.97
N LYS A 109 -5.47 1.94 -0.47
CA LYS A 109 -5.40 1.62 0.96
C LYS A 109 -3.99 1.77 1.51
N GLY A 110 -3.79 2.56 2.56
CA GLY A 110 -2.49 2.68 3.20
C GLY A 110 -2.32 3.97 3.97
N VAL A 111 -1.08 4.44 4.06
CA VAL A 111 -0.68 5.61 4.86
C VAL A 111 0.00 6.66 4.00
N PHE A 112 -0.21 7.93 4.32
CA PHE A 112 0.52 9.06 3.77
C PHE A 112 0.71 10.14 4.81
N ARG A 113 1.75 10.96 4.64
CA ARG A 113 2.06 12.07 5.53
C ARG A 113 1.59 13.39 4.95
N LEU A 114 0.90 14.20 5.75
CA LEU A 114 0.43 15.54 5.37
C LEU A 114 0.62 16.47 6.56
N MET A 115 1.25 17.63 6.37
CA MET A 115 1.56 18.59 7.45
C MET A 115 2.23 17.90 8.66
N ASP A 116 3.26 17.09 8.40
CA ASP A 116 4.03 16.30 9.38
C ASP A 116 3.25 15.25 10.17
N GLU A 117 2.01 14.96 9.78
CA GLU A 117 1.11 14.03 10.46
C GLU A 117 0.76 12.84 9.57
N ASP A 118 0.58 11.67 10.18
CA ASP A 118 0.22 10.44 9.47
C ASP A 118 -1.30 10.34 9.29
N TYR A 119 -1.72 10.09 8.05
CA TYR A 119 -3.11 9.85 7.67
C TYR A 119 -3.25 8.49 7.00
N PHE A 120 -4.36 7.81 7.30
CA PHE A 120 -4.76 6.60 6.60
C PHE A 120 -5.82 6.93 5.56
N ILE A 121 -5.76 6.20 4.44
CA ILE A 121 -6.80 6.14 3.43
C ILE A 121 -7.22 4.68 3.26
N GLU A 122 -8.52 4.42 3.15
CA GLU A 122 -9.03 3.11 2.76
C GLU A 122 -10.40 3.22 2.07
N PRO A 123 -10.76 2.23 1.24
CA PRO A 123 -12.09 2.15 0.64
C PRO A 123 -13.19 2.11 1.69
N VAL A 124 -14.33 2.71 1.38
CA VAL A 124 -15.57 2.51 2.15
C VAL A 124 -16.32 1.33 1.55
N SER A 125 -16.72 0.38 2.41
CA SER A 125 -17.47 -0.81 2.01
C SER A 125 -18.95 -0.47 1.82
N ASP A 126 -19.27 0.21 0.72
CA ASP A 126 -20.65 0.55 0.38
C ASP A 126 -21.11 -0.26 -0.85
N GLY A 127 -21.84 -1.35 -0.59
CA GLY A 127 -22.72 -2.02 -1.57
C GLY A 127 -22.15 -2.29 -2.98
N VAL A 128 -23.06 -2.38 -3.95
CA VAL A 128 -22.72 -2.61 -5.36
C VAL A 128 -22.05 -1.35 -5.92
N ARG A 129 -20.81 -1.51 -6.39
CA ARG A 129 -20.08 -0.45 -7.10
C ARG A 129 -20.81 -0.14 -8.41
N GLU A 130 -21.28 1.08 -8.59
CA GLU A 130 -21.74 1.53 -9.90
C GLU A 130 -20.57 1.55 -10.89
N ALA A 131 -20.76 0.89 -12.02
CA ALA A 131 -19.75 0.82 -13.07
C ALA A 131 -19.50 2.23 -13.62
N GLY A 132 -18.23 2.66 -13.60
CA GLY A 132 -17.84 4.00 -14.07
C GLY A 132 -17.97 5.11 -13.03
N ALA A 133 -18.30 4.81 -11.77
CA ALA A 133 -18.27 5.77 -10.67
C ALA A 133 -16.94 5.71 -9.89
N ALA A 134 -16.55 6.85 -9.32
CA ALA A 134 -15.38 6.93 -8.43
C ALA A 134 -15.64 6.13 -7.15
N GLN A 135 -14.69 5.26 -6.76
CA GLN A 135 -14.80 4.48 -5.53
C GLN A 135 -14.65 5.38 -4.30
N PRO A 136 -15.60 5.38 -3.35
CA PRO A 136 -15.50 6.21 -2.15
C PRO A 136 -14.42 5.70 -1.20
N HIS A 137 -13.69 6.63 -0.60
CA HIS A 137 -12.64 6.37 0.39
C HIS A 137 -12.84 7.25 1.63
N ARG A 138 -12.42 6.74 2.78
CA ARG A 138 -12.32 7.53 4.01
C ARG A 138 -10.87 7.86 4.30
N ILE A 139 -10.64 9.07 4.81
CA ILE A 139 -9.34 9.52 5.31
C ILE A 139 -9.49 9.87 6.78
N TYR A 140 -8.57 9.39 7.61
CA TYR A 140 -8.54 9.69 9.04
C TYR A 140 -7.10 9.79 9.53
N LYS A 141 -6.88 10.67 10.53
CA LYS A 141 -5.58 10.84 11.17
C LYS A 141 -5.22 9.59 11.97
N ARG A 142 -3.96 9.17 11.94
CA ARG A 142 -3.43 8.12 12.81
C ARG A 142 -3.54 8.58 14.26
N GLN A 143 -4.37 7.89 15.04
CA GLN A 143 -4.44 8.06 16.50
C GLN A 143 -3.47 7.07 17.12
N ALA A 144 -2.17 7.38 17.11
CA ALA A 144 -1.24 6.69 17.99
C ALA A 144 -1.18 7.49 19.29
N PRO A 145 -1.36 6.86 20.47
CA PRO A 145 -0.85 7.47 21.69
C PRO A 145 0.61 7.77 21.43
N GLU A 146 1.09 8.96 21.81
CA GLU A 146 2.52 9.17 22.03
C GLU A 146 2.93 8.13 23.09
N HIS A 147 3.31 6.94 22.63
CA HIS A 147 4.12 6.07 23.44
C HIS A 147 5.44 6.83 23.50
N GLY A 148 5.54 7.69 24.53
CA GLY A 148 6.80 8.26 24.95
C GLY A 148 7.79 7.12 24.94
N ALA A 149 8.97 7.39 24.36
CA ALA A 149 10.04 6.42 24.23
C ALA A 149 10.11 5.53 25.48
N GLU A 150 9.48 4.35 25.43
CA GLU A 150 9.75 3.30 26.38
C GLU A 150 11.17 2.89 26.01
N GLN A 151 12.12 3.55 26.67
CA GLN A 151 13.43 2.98 26.90
C GLN A 151 13.16 1.55 27.33
N GLY A 152 13.45 0.61 26.42
CA GLY A 152 13.32 -0.81 26.66
C GLY A 152 14.26 -1.20 27.79
N GLN A 153 13.79 -1.02 29.02
CA GLN A 153 14.39 -1.50 30.24
C GLN A 153 13.42 -2.48 30.90
N GLY A 154 12.82 -3.34 30.06
CA GLY A 154 12.34 -4.65 30.50
C GLY A 154 13.54 -5.59 30.60
N PRO A 155 13.60 -6.47 31.62
CA PRO A 155 14.68 -7.44 31.75
C PRO A 155 14.78 -8.28 30.47
N ALA A 156 16.01 -8.51 30.01
CA ALA A 156 16.28 -9.31 28.83
C ALA A 156 15.56 -10.66 28.93
N ALA A 157 14.58 -10.88 28.05
CA ALA A 157 13.99 -12.20 27.89
C ALA A 157 15.11 -13.19 27.51
N PRO A 158 15.14 -14.40 28.10
CA PRO A 158 16.12 -15.41 27.70
C PRO A 158 16.03 -15.64 26.19
N GLN A 159 17.19 -15.73 25.53
CA GLN A 159 17.31 -16.07 24.12
C GLN A 159 16.89 -17.53 23.88
N GLU A 160 15.60 -17.82 23.98
CA GLU A 160 15.07 -19.09 23.50
C GLU A 160 14.66 -18.93 22.04
N THR A 161 15.31 -19.69 21.17
CA THR A 161 14.95 -19.79 19.76
C THR A 161 13.57 -20.45 19.66
N CYS A 162 12.61 -19.73 19.08
CA CYS A 162 11.34 -20.34 18.71
C CYS A 162 11.59 -21.29 17.52
N GLY A 163 11.49 -22.59 17.77
CA GLY A 163 11.66 -23.63 16.76
C GLY A 163 11.11 -24.96 17.26
N VAL A 164 10.48 -25.71 16.36
CA VAL A 164 9.98 -27.05 16.68
C VAL A 164 11.18 -27.98 16.85
N ARG A 165 11.40 -28.48 18.07
CA ARG A 165 12.39 -29.53 18.32
C ARG A 165 11.93 -30.82 17.64
N GLY A 166 12.62 -31.21 16.56
CA GLY A 166 12.42 -32.50 15.93
C GLY A 166 12.91 -33.60 16.86
N THR A 167 12.01 -34.48 17.29
CA THR A 167 12.35 -35.73 17.96
C THR A 167 12.69 -36.77 16.89
N VAL A 168 13.88 -37.34 16.99
CA VAL A 168 14.31 -38.55 16.26
C VAL A 168 13.71 -39.78 16.95
#